data_AF-A0A0G0UBL6-F1
#
_entry.id   AF-A0A0G0UBL6-F1
#
_cell.length_a   1.000
_cell.length_b   1.000
_cell.length_c   1.000
_cell.angle_alpha   90.00
_cell.angle_beta   90.00
_cell.angle_gamma   90.00
#
_symmetry.space_group_name_H-M   'P 1'
#
loop_
_entity.id
_entity.type
_entity.pdbx_description
1 polymer ?
#
loop_
_entity_poly.entity_id
_entity_poly.type
_entity_poly.pdbx_seq_one_letter_code
_entity_poly.pdbx_strand_id
1 'polypeptide(L)'
;MNISLVKEFPHFLFASDADRFLQNFKNNKDIVSQLNNRRIHKVKFEQLLSSGGLGIEEDGNFFVFLNNLLTEEEMANSLGHELGHTFHFDLSGIPPIVVCGLSEQNEEDVEKFCDTFSELWLEQVGKENIICRIKNERQLLF
;
A
#
# COMPACT_ATOMS: atom_id res chain seq x y z
N MET A 1 -1.19 -2.55 19.04
CA MET A 1 0.12 -3.07 19.52
C MET A 1 1.19 -2.11 18.98
N ASN A 2 2.29 -1.80 19.66
CA ASN A 2 3.29 -0.85 19.10
C ASN A 2 4.32 -1.63 18.27
N ILE A 3 3.85 -2.26 17.18
CA ILE A 3 4.71 -2.96 16.22
C ILE A 3 5.53 -1.91 15.46
N SER A 4 6.77 -2.25 15.12
CA SER A 4 7.68 -1.42 14.36
C SER A 4 8.23 -2.26 13.23
N LEU A 5 7.97 -1.84 12.00
CA LEU A 5 8.34 -2.57 10.80
C LEU A 5 9.84 -2.75 10.70
N VAL A 6 10.64 -1.75 11.14
CA VAL A 6 12.11 -1.89 11.14
C VAL A 6 12.61 -2.94 12.13
N LYS A 7 11.87 -3.23 13.21
CA LYS A 7 12.24 -4.28 14.16
C LYS A 7 11.85 -5.67 13.68
N GLU A 8 10.72 -5.78 12.99
CA GLU A 8 10.18 -7.04 12.48
C GLU A 8 10.87 -7.45 11.17
N PHE A 9 11.18 -6.48 10.31
CA PHE A 9 11.83 -6.67 9.02
C PHE A 9 13.16 -5.88 8.93
N PRO A 10 14.15 -6.17 9.80
CA PRO A 10 15.39 -5.38 9.89
C PRO A 10 16.30 -5.47 8.65
N HIS A 11 16.06 -6.44 7.78
CA HIS A 11 16.82 -6.65 6.55
C HIS A 11 16.29 -5.81 5.38
N PHE A 12 15.08 -5.24 5.50
CA PHE A 12 14.52 -4.33 4.51
C PHE A 12 14.91 -2.89 4.81
N LEU A 13 15.74 -2.30 3.92
CA LEU A 13 16.19 -0.92 4.07
C LEU A 13 15.01 0.08 4.08
N PHE A 14 13.94 -0.24 3.35
CA PHE A 14 12.72 0.55 3.25
C PHE A 14 11.77 0.42 4.45
N ALA A 15 11.98 -0.52 5.37
CA ALA A 15 11.11 -0.68 6.54
C ALA A 15 11.12 0.58 7.44
N SER A 16 12.25 1.28 7.49
CA SER A 16 12.38 2.57 8.19
C SER A 16 11.56 3.69 7.56
N ASP A 17 11.41 3.68 6.22
CA ASP A 17 10.58 4.64 5.50
C ASP A 17 9.09 4.38 5.75
N ALA A 18 8.69 3.12 5.81
CA ALA A 18 7.31 2.73 6.12
C ALA A 18 6.92 3.09 7.57
N ASP A 19 7.79 2.82 8.55
CA ASP A 19 7.58 3.27 9.93
C ASP A 19 7.43 4.81 10.00
N ARG A 20 8.28 5.55 9.28
CA ARG A 20 8.20 7.02 9.21
C ARG A 20 6.92 7.49 8.53
N PHE A 21 6.47 6.83 7.47
CA PHE A 21 5.20 7.13 6.82
C PHE A 21 4.03 6.98 7.80
N LEU A 22 3.96 5.84 8.52
CA LEU A 22 2.93 5.60 9.53
C LEU A 22 2.96 6.71 10.61
N GLN A 23 4.15 7.08 11.12
CA GLN A 23 4.24 8.17 12.10
C GLN A 23 3.80 9.53 11.55
N ASN A 24 4.19 9.89 10.32
CA ASN A 24 3.86 11.17 9.71
C ASN A 24 2.35 11.35 9.49
N PHE A 25 1.65 10.27 9.13
CA PHE A 25 0.21 10.29 8.92
C PHE A 25 -0.58 9.85 10.15
N LYS A 26 0.04 9.81 11.33
CA LYS A 26 -0.63 9.37 12.56
C LYS A 26 -1.85 10.25 12.83
N ASN A 27 -3.03 9.62 12.96
CA ASN A 27 -4.33 10.27 13.10
C ASN A 27 -4.81 11.10 11.88
N ASN A 28 -4.09 11.05 10.75
CA ASN A 28 -4.56 11.62 9.50
C ASN A 28 -5.56 10.65 8.86
N LYS A 29 -6.79 11.11 8.61
CA LYS A 29 -7.85 10.31 7.96
C LYS A 29 -7.99 10.56 6.46
N ASP A 30 -7.12 11.39 5.90
CA ASP A 30 -7.09 11.72 4.48
C ASP A 30 -6.30 10.66 3.70
N ILE A 31 -7.01 9.59 3.34
CA ILE A 31 -6.48 8.44 2.57
C ILE A 31 -5.92 8.92 1.22
N VAL A 32 -6.55 9.90 0.58
CA VAL A 32 -6.13 10.40 -0.75
C VAL A 32 -4.75 11.04 -0.65
N SER A 33 -4.53 11.88 0.36
CA SER A 33 -3.21 12.48 0.61
C SER A 33 -2.14 11.42 0.91
N GLN A 34 -2.49 10.36 1.64
CA GLN A 34 -1.60 9.25 1.96
C GLN A 34 -1.19 8.44 0.72
N LEU A 35 -2.16 8.10 -0.14
CA LEU A 35 -1.92 7.41 -1.42
C LEU A 35 -1.07 8.28 -2.36
N ASN A 36 -1.42 9.55 -2.51
CA ASN A 36 -0.67 10.49 -3.35
C ASN A 36 0.77 10.71 -2.84
N ASN A 37 1.00 10.68 -1.52
CA ASN A 37 2.36 10.77 -0.96
C ASN A 37 3.27 9.62 -1.44
N ARG A 38 2.67 8.46 -1.73
CA ARG A 38 3.35 7.30 -2.30
C ARG A 38 3.15 7.17 -3.81
N ARG A 39 2.74 8.25 -4.48
CA ARG A 39 2.48 8.32 -5.93
C ARG A 39 1.42 7.34 -6.43
N ILE A 40 0.55 6.82 -5.56
CA ILE A 40 -0.65 6.11 -6.00
C ILE A 40 -1.69 7.16 -6.37
N HIS A 41 -1.95 7.32 -7.66
CA HIS A 41 -2.87 8.33 -8.19
C HIS A 41 -4.20 7.74 -8.66
N LYS A 42 -4.32 6.42 -8.69
CA LYS A 42 -5.49 5.76 -9.25
C LYS A 42 -5.76 4.43 -8.55
N VAL A 43 -7.04 4.17 -8.29
CA VAL A 43 -7.51 2.87 -7.80
C VAL A 43 -8.65 2.39 -8.69
N LYS A 44 -8.48 1.20 -9.27
CA LYS A 44 -9.42 0.57 -10.20
C LYS A 44 -10.04 -0.66 -9.55
N PHE A 45 -11.33 -0.89 -9.80
CA PHE A 45 -12.06 -2.05 -9.31
C PHE A 45 -12.32 -3.01 -10.47
N GLU A 46 -11.67 -4.16 -10.46
CA GLU A 46 -11.71 -5.13 -11.57
C GLU A 46 -11.98 -6.55 -11.05
N GLN A 47 -12.44 -7.44 -11.92
CA GLN A 47 -12.54 -8.86 -11.58
C GLN A 47 -11.15 -9.49 -11.76
N LEU A 48 -10.52 -9.88 -10.66
CA LEU A 48 -9.16 -10.40 -10.65
C LEU A 48 -9.13 -11.84 -10.11
N LEU A 49 -8.06 -12.57 -10.44
CA LEU A 49 -7.72 -13.83 -9.77
C LEU A 49 -6.99 -13.60 -8.44
N SER A 50 -6.26 -12.48 -8.31
CA SER A 50 -5.59 -12.03 -7.09
C SER A 50 -6.52 -11.14 -6.24
N SER A 51 -6.06 -10.77 -5.04
CA SER A 51 -6.77 -9.82 -4.17
C SER A 51 -6.62 -8.37 -4.62
N GLY A 52 -5.44 -8.02 -5.14
CA GLY A 52 -5.13 -6.73 -5.74
C GLY A 52 -3.91 -6.81 -6.66
N GLY A 53 -3.39 -5.64 -7.00
CA GLY A 53 -2.08 -5.52 -7.63
C GLY A 53 -1.66 -4.06 -7.83
N LEU A 54 -0.35 -3.83 -7.81
CA LEU A 54 0.29 -2.55 -8.08
C LEU A 54 0.83 -2.49 -9.51
N GLY A 55 0.50 -1.43 -10.25
CA GLY A 55 1.05 -1.14 -11.57
C GLY A 55 1.69 0.24 -11.63
N ILE A 56 2.54 0.47 -12.64
CA ILE A 56 3.20 1.76 -12.92
C ILE A 56 2.72 2.27 -14.27
N GLU A 57 2.21 3.50 -14.34
CA GLU A 57 1.86 4.17 -15.60
C GLU A 57 3.09 4.84 -16.24
N GLU A 58 2.96 5.27 -17.50
CA GLU A 58 4.06 5.88 -18.26
C GLU A 58 4.62 7.16 -17.63
N ASP A 59 3.81 7.87 -16.83
CA ASP A 59 4.21 9.05 -16.07
C ASP A 59 4.96 8.72 -14.76
N GLY A 60 5.17 7.42 -14.49
CA GLY A 60 5.83 6.87 -13.31
C GLY A 60 4.99 6.92 -12.04
N ASN A 61 3.72 7.25 -12.11
CA ASN A 61 2.81 7.12 -10.98
C ASN A 61 2.29 5.68 -10.88
N PHE A 62 1.97 5.28 -9.65
CA PHE A 62 1.36 4.00 -9.39
C PHE A 62 -0.15 4.06 -9.56
N PHE A 63 -0.71 2.92 -9.92
CA PHE A 63 -2.13 2.65 -9.79
C PHE A 63 -2.33 1.30 -9.13
N VAL A 64 -3.43 1.17 -8.39
CA VAL A 64 -3.80 -0.05 -7.67
C VAL A 64 -5.03 -0.66 -8.32
N PHE A 65 -5.01 -1.97 -8.55
CA PHE A 65 -6.22 -2.74 -8.82
C PHE A 65 -6.73 -3.38 -7.53
N LEU A 66 -8.03 -3.32 -7.29
CA LEU A 66 -8.71 -4.04 -6.22
C LEU A 66 -9.71 -5.02 -6.83
N ASN A 67 -9.73 -6.25 -6.32
CA ASN A 67 -10.66 -7.26 -6.80
C ASN A 67 -12.09 -6.94 -6.35
N ASN A 68 -12.97 -6.64 -7.29
CA ASN A 68 -14.34 -6.23 -7.03
C ASN A 68 -15.28 -7.38 -6.62
N LEU A 69 -14.77 -8.63 -6.59
CA LEU A 69 -15.48 -9.79 -6.06
C LEU A 69 -15.28 -9.97 -4.55
N LEU A 70 -14.32 -9.26 -3.96
CA LEU A 70 -14.03 -9.30 -2.52
C LEU A 70 -15.02 -8.43 -1.73
N THR A 71 -15.07 -8.65 -0.42
CA THR A 71 -15.75 -7.73 0.50
C THR A 71 -14.98 -6.42 0.60
N GLU A 72 -15.63 -5.33 1.02
CA GLU A 72 -14.94 -4.03 1.13
C GLU A 72 -13.86 -4.03 2.22
N GLU A 73 -13.99 -4.90 3.23
CA GLU A 73 -12.95 -5.12 4.22
C GLU A 73 -11.71 -5.76 3.59
N GLU A 74 -11.89 -6.81 2.80
CA GLU A 74 -10.78 -7.44 2.06
C GLU A 74 -10.16 -6.46 1.07
N MET A 75 -10.95 -5.66 0.35
CA MET A 75 -10.43 -4.60 -0.53
C MET A 75 -9.63 -3.53 0.23
N ALA A 76 -10.03 -3.18 1.45
CA ALA A 76 -9.28 -2.24 2.28
C ALA A 76 -7.92 -2.81 2.69
N ASN A 77 -7.87 -4.11 3.05
CA ASN A 77 -6.61 -4.81 3.31
C ASN A 77 -5.73 -4.88 2.06
N SER A 78 -6.30 -5.20 0.90
CA SER A 78 -5.57 -5.20 -0.38
C SER A 78 -5.01 -3.82 -0.71
N LEU A 79 -5.78 -2.75 -0.53
CA LEU A 79 -5.28 -1.39 -0.77
C LEU A 79 -4.09 -1.04 0.14
N GLY A 80 -4.17 -1.40 1.43
CA GLY A 80 -3.07 -1.19 2.36
C GLY A 80 -1.83 -2.02 2.00
N HIS A 81 -2.05 -3.25 1.52
CA HIS A 81 -0.99 -4.14 1.07
C HIS A 81 -0.27 -3.58 -0.17
N GLU A 82 -1.01 -3.14 -1.20
CA GLU A 82 -0.42 -2.53 -2.40
C GLU A 82 0.26 -1.18 -2.10
N LEU A 83 -0.24 -0.42 -1.12
CA LEU A 83 0.45 0.75 -0.59
C LEU A 83 1.81 0.36 0.03
N GLY A 84 1.86 -0.77 0.76
CA GLY A 84 3.08 -1.38 1.29
C GLY A 84 4.11 -1.68 0.20
N HIS A 85 3.69 -2.24 -0.93
CA HIS A 85 4.57 -2.54 -2.07
C HIS A 85 5.30 -1.30 -2.62
N THR A 86 4.71 -0.10 -2.50
CA THR A 86 5.38 1.13 -2.95
C THR A 86 6.68 1.44 -2.21
N PHE A 87 6.90 0.89 -1.01
CA PHE A 87 8.15 1.09 -0.26
C PHE A 87 9.33 0.32 -0.87
N HIS A 88 9.06 -0.66 -1.73
CA HIS A 88 10.10 -1.37 -2.49
C HIS A 88 10.66 -0.55 -3.64
N PHE A 89 10.18 0.68 -3.85
CA PHE A 89 10.59 1.56 -4.93
C PHE A 89 11.20 2.86 -4.42
N ASP A 90 12.28 3.30 -5.06
CA ASP A 90 12.79 4.66 -4.95
C ASP A 90 11.94 5.55 -5.84
N LEU A 91 11.29 6.53 -5.20
CA LEU A 91 10.38 7.47 -5.85
C LEU A 91 11.08 8.72 -6.39
N SER A 92 12.40 8.84 -6.22
CA SER A 92 13.19 9.99 -6.69
C SER A 92 13.30 10.07 -8.22
N GLY A 93 13.13 8.94 -8.91
CA GLY A 93 13.16 8.81 -10.36
C GLY A 93 11.79 8.61 -11.02
N ILE A 94 11.78 8.66 -12.36
CA ILE A 94 10.61 8.38 -13.21
C ILE A 94 11.09 7.48 -14.38
N PRO A 95 10.63 6.22 -14.47
CA PRO A 95 9.76 5.51 -13.53
C PRO A 95 10.47 5.20 -12.19
N PRO A 96 9.72 4.91 -11.12
CA PRO A 96 10.29 4.42 -9.87
C PRO A 96 11.13 3.15 -10.08
N ILE A 97 12.24 3.03 -9.35
CA ILE A 97 13.17 1.90 -9.49
C ILE A 97 13.10 1.03 -8.24
N VAL A 98 13.04 -0.28 -8.41
CA VAL A 98 13.05 -1.23 -7.28
C VAL A 98 14.37 -1.10 -6.49
N VAL A 99 14.30 -0.86 -5.18
CA VAL A 99 15.49 -0.61 -4.33
C VAL A 99 16.20 -1.87 -3.85
N CYS A 100 15.51 -3.01 -3.89
CA CYS A 100 16.07 -4.30 -3.52
C CYS A 100 15.73 -5.33 -4.61
N GLY A 101 16.74 -5.95 -5.20
CA GLY A 101 16.51 -7.06 -6.14
C GLY A 101 15.77 -8.19 -5.41
N LEU A 102 14.55 -8.50 -5.86
CA LEU A 102 13.79 -9.65 -5.40
C LEU A 102 14.51 -10.91 -5.88
N SER A 103 15.01 -11.72 -4.94
CA SER A 103 15.20 -13.15 -5.17
C SER A 103 13.92 -13.87 -4.78
N GLU A 104 13.60 -15.01 -5.41
CA GLU A 104 12.46 -15.86 -5.02
C GLU A 104 12.39 -16.13 -3.50
N GLN A 105 13.54 -16.15 -2.80
CA GLN A 105 13.62 -16.33 -1.35
C GLN A 105 13.16 -15.12 -0.51
N ASN A 106 13.05 -13.91 -1.08
CA ASN A 106 12.70 -12.68 -0.36
C ASN A 106 11.29 -12.18 -0.70
N GLU A 107 10.61 -12.77 -1.69
CA GLU A 107 9.25 -12.40 -2.08
C GLU A 107 8.26 -12.68 -0.94
N GLU A 108 8.32 -13.85 -0.30
CA GLU A 108 7.44 -14.16 0.82
C GLU A 108 7.59 -13.20 2.00
N ASP A 109 8.81 -12.71 2.28
CA ASP A 109 9.04 -11.78 3.37
C ASP A 109 8.59 -10.36 3.00
N VAL A 110 8.68 -10.00 1.72
CA VAL A 110 8.09 -8.78 1.14
C VAL A 110 6.58 -8.79 1.28
N GLU A 111 5.91 -9.89 0.94
CA GLU A 111 4.46 -10.04 1.10
C GLU A 111 4.05 -9.93 2.58
N LYS A 112 4.77 -10.59 3.48
CA LYS A 112 4.54 -10.47 4.94
C LYS A 112 4.72 -9.03 5.41
N PHE A 113 5.75 -8.33 4.94
CA PHE A 113 5.95 -6.92 5.25
C PHE A 113 4.74 -6.08 4.80
N CYS A 114 4.21 -6.34 3.61
CA CYS A 114 3.06 -5.61 3.07
C CYS A 114 1.78 -5.89 3.85
N ASP A 115 1.57 -7.13 4.28
CA ASP A 115 0.46 -7.51 5.16
C ASP A 115 0.56 -6.82 6.53
N THR A 116 1.73 -6.89 7.18
CA THR A 116 1.95 -6.21 8.47
C THR A 116 1.79 -4.70 8.34
N PHE A 117 2.32 -4.09 7.27
CA PHE A 117 2.13 -2.67 7.00
C PHE A 117 0.64 -2.34 6.84
N SER A 118 -0.11 -3.15 6.09
CA SER A 118 -1.55 -2.96 5.86
C SER A 118 -2.34 -2.96 7.17
N GLU A 119 -2.07 -3.92 8.06
CA GLU A 119 -2.69 -4.00 9.38
C GLU A 119 -2.44 -2.72 10.19
N LEU A 120 -1.18 -2.27 10.28
CA LEU A 120 -0.82 -1.07 11.03
C LEU A 120 -1.43 0.20 10.45
N TRP A 121 -1.45 0.30 9.12
CA TRP A 121 -2.04 1.43 8.42
C TRP A 121 -3.56 1.50 8.66
N LEU A 122 -4.25 0.36 8.58
CA LEU A 122 -5.70 0.26 8.82
C LEU A 122 -6.07 0.56 10.27
N GLU A 123 -5.28 0.09 11.25
CA GLU A 123 -5.47 0.45 12.66
C GLU A 123 -5.36 1.96 12.87
N GLN A 124 -4.40 2.61 12.19
CA GLN A 124 -4.13 4.03 12.34
C GLN A 124 -5.19 4.93 11.68
N VAL A 125 -5.59 4.61 10.45
CA VAL A 125 -6.56 5.40 9.69
C VAL A 125 -7.98 5.11 10.17
N GLY A 126 -8.23 3.93 10.74
CA GLY A 126 -9.55 3.38 11.03
C GLY A 126 -10.11 2.73 9.77
N LYS A 127 -10.09 1.40 9.74
CA LYS A 127 -10.54 0.55 8.62
C LYS A 127 -11.89 0.98 8.04
N GLU A 128 -12.82 1.42 8.88
CA GLU A 128 -14.15 1.87 8.48
C GLU A 128 -14.11 3.12 7.59
N ASN A 129 -13.11 4.00 7.75
CA ASN A 129 -12.95 5.17 6.88
C ASN A 129 -12.59 4.73 5.45
N ILE A 130 -11.76 3.69 5.31
CA ILE A 130 -11.36 3.15 4.01
C ILE A 130 -12.54 2.43 3.35
N ILE A 131 -13.22 1.57 4.12
CA ILE A 131 -14.43 0.87 3.66
C ILE A 131 -15.50 1.86 3.21
N CYS A 132 -15.77 2.90 4.00
CA CYS A 132 -16.74 3.94 3.64
C CYS A 132 -16.36 4.60 2.32
N ARG A 133 -15.06 4.85 2.10
CA ARG A 133 -14.60 5.47 0.86
C ARG A 133 -14.70 4.54 -0.34
N ILE A 134 -14.30 3.28 -0.21
CA ILE A 134 -14.48 2.22 -1.22
C ILE A 134 -15.96 2.09 -1.63
N LYS A 135 -16.88 2.13 -0.66
CA LYS A 135 -18.32 2.02 -0.91
C LYS A 135 -18.90 3.20 -1.70
N ASN A 136 -18.42 4.41 -1.42
CA ASN A 136 -18.96 5.64 -1.98
C ASN A 136 -18.31 6.01 -3.33
N GLU A 137 -17.11 5.53 -3.60
CA GLU A 137 -16.32 5.92 -4.76
C GLU A 137 -15.97 4.66 -5.57
N ARG A 138 -16.63 4.43 -6.72
CA ARG A 138 -16.19 3.42 -7.71
C ARG A 138 -14.81 3.73 -8.34
N GLN A 139 -14.18 4.84 -7.92
CA GLN A 139 -12.80 5.26 -8.20
C GLN A 139 -12.33 6.11 -7.00
N LEU A 140 -11.45 5.58 -6.15
CA LEU A 140 -10.95 6.31 -4.97
C LEU A 140 -10.06 7.52 -5.33
N LEU A 141 -9.52 7.51 -6.56
CA LEU A 141 -8.65 8.52 -7.14
C LEU A 141 -8.83 8.52 -8.67
N PHE A 142 -8.64 9.68 -9.31
CA PHE A 142 -8.99 9.95 -10.72
C PHE A 142 -8.02 9.30 -11.73
#